data_AF-A0A2N7RPM8-F1
#
_entry.id   AF-A0A2N7RPM8-F1
#
_cell.length_a   1.000
_cell.length_b   1.000
_cell.length_c   1.000
_cell.angle_alpha   90.00
_cell.angle_beta   90.00
_cell.angle_gamma   90.00
#
_symmetry.space_group_name_H-M   'P 1'
#
loop_
_entity.id
_entity.type
_entity.pdbx_description
1 polymer ?
#
loop_
_entity_poly.entity_id
_entity_poly.type
_entity_poly.pdbx_seq_one_letter_code
_entity_poly.pdbx_strand_id
1 'polypeptide(L)'
;MPAALTPPLLPPQWSSAYISYWAPMQEDDQVTSGYCWFDYARNICRIDGLFNPWSEKEHGHLLWMSEIGDARREHSRKQKVAYARQAAAAGVQLHDMALADEVTPFHALFLPQAVLVEGSARHDGCHSVLGREADAWVIEPAGKPPSVFYLEAGGNRLLRMVTGNDPQHRSVRDFPNLSVGDIPDSVFASCAT
;
A
#
# COMPACT_ATOMS: atom_id res chain seq x y z
N MET A 1 18.38 28.98 -12.79
CA MET A 1 17.53 28.15 -11.90
C MET A 1 17.30 26.83 -12.62
N PRO A 2 17.42 25.66 -11.97
CA PRO A 2 17.06 24.41 -12.62
C PRO A 2 15.58 24.47 -13.00
N ALA A 3 15.23 23.94 -14.18
CA ALA A 3 13.84 23.88 -14.63
C ALA A 3 13.01 23.14 -13.60
N ALA A 4 11.88 23.72 -13.17
CA ALA A 4 10.99 23.05 -12.23
C ALA A 4 10.43 21.78 -12.89
N LEU A 5 10.82 20.62 -12.38
CA LEU A 5 10.25 19.35 -12.81
C LEU A 5 8.78 19.30 -12.38
N THR A 6 7.88 19.05 -13.32
CA THR A 6 6.46 18.87 -13.04
C THR A 6 6.23 17.46 -12.47
N PRO A 7 5.49 17.30 -11.36
CA PRO A 7 5.19 15.98 -10.82
C PRO A 7 4.42 15.13 -11.83
N PRO A 8 4.84 13.87 -12.07
CA PRO A 8 4.14 13.00 -13.01
C PRO A 8 2.87 12.41 -12.40
N LEU A 9 1.94 12.00 -13.27
CA LEU A 9 0.89 11.06 -12.90
C LEU A 9 1.47 9.65 -12.76
N LEU A 10 0.95 8.87 -11.80
CA LEU A 10 1.23 7.43 -11.76
C LEU A 10 0.73 6.74 -13.04
N PRO A 11 1.27 5.54 -13.38
CA PRO A 11 0.83 4.80 -14.57
C PRO A 11 -0.68 4.56 -14.53
N PRO A 12 -1.38 4.58 -15.67
CA PRO A 12 -2.85 4.46 -15.70
C PRO A 12 -3.38 3.17 -15.07
N GLN A 13 -2.57 2.11 -15.10
CA GLN A 13 -2.79 0.87 -14.41
C GLN A 13 -1.44 0.24 -14.07
N TRP A 14 -1.33 -0.33 -12.89
CA TRP A 14 -0.11 -1.00 -12.45
C TRP A 14 -0.39 -2.02 -11.35
N SER A 15 0.54 -2.95 -11.20
CA SER A 15 0.50 -3.92 -10.12
C SER A 15 1.90 -4.23 -9.63
N SER A 16 2.03 -4.63 -8.37
CA SER A 16 3.34 -4.93 -7.79
C SER A 16 3.16 -5.83 -6.58
N ALA A 17 4.18 -6.65 -6.29
CA ALA A 17 4.39 -7.06 -4.92
C ALA A 17 4.67 -5.82 -4.07
N TYR A 18 4.37 -5.89 -2.78
CA TYR A 18 4.80 -4.85 -1.85
C TYR A 18 5.47 -5.44 -0.61
N ILE A 19 6.38 -4.68 -0.02
CA ILE A 19 6.91 -4.92 1.32
C ILE A 19 6.51 -3.73 2.17
N SER A 20 5.79 -3.95 3.26
CA SER A 20 5.30 -2.91 4.17
C SER A 20 6.02 -3.03 5.51
N TYR A 21 6.57 -1.91 5.99
CA TYR A 21 7.32 -1.83 7.24
C TYR A 21 7.30 -0.41 7.81
N TRP A 22 8.08 -0.15 8.85
CA TRP A 22 8.14 1.13 9.56
C TRP A 22 9.55 1.68 9.66
N ALA A 23 9.67 3.00 9.78
CA ALA A 23 10.94 3.71 9.94
C ALA A 23 10.82 4.80 11.01
N PRO A 24 11.60 4.74 12.10
CA PRO A 24 12.35 3.57 12.56
C PRO A 24 11.41 2.41 12.92
N MET A 25 11.91 1.18 12.92
CA MET A 25 11.17 0.01 13.41
C MET A 25 11.13 0.04 14.94
N GLN A 26 9.94 -0.12 15.51
CA GLN A 26 9.68 -0.34 16.93
C GLN A 26 9.46 -1.85 17.22
N GLU A 27 9.39 -2.23 18.49
CA GLU A 27 9.32 -3.64 18.92
C GLU A 27 8.12 -4.40 18.35
N ASP A 28 6.95 -3.76 18.29
CA ASP A 28 5.71 -4.39 17.83
C ASP A 28 5.47 -4.20 16.32
N ASP A 29 6.30 -3.41 15.65
CA ASP A 29 6.18 -3.19 14.20
C ASP A 29 6.49 -4.46 13.42
N GLN A 30 5.71 -4.68 12.37
CA GLN A 30 5.86 -5.84 11.50
C GLN A 30 6.45 -5.45 10.15
N VAL A 31 7.27 -6.34 9.60
CA VAL A 31 7.59 -6.35 8.17
C VAL A 31 6.67 -7.38 7.52
N THR A 32 5.77 -6.93 6.66
CA THR A 32 4.85 -7.78 5.91
C THR A 32 5.08 -7.65 4.42
N SER A 33 4.57 -8.62 3.66
CA SER A 33 4.53 -8.53 2.20
C SER A 33 3.17 -8.96 1.67
N GLY A 34 2.92 -8.56 0.44
CA GLY A 34 1.68 -8.86 -0.26
C GLY A 34 1.77 -8.47 -1.73
N TYR A 35 0.62 -8.35 -2.37
CA TYR A 35 0.50 -7.90 -3.76
C TYR A 35 -0.63 -6.91 -3.90
N CYS A 36 -0.45 -5.91 -4.77
CA CYS A 36 -1.45 -4.89 -5.03
C CYS A 36 -1.65 -4.64 -6.52
N TRP A 37 -2.85 -4.17 -6.86
CA TRP A 37 -3.28 -3.80 -8.20
C TRP A 37 -4.04 -2.49 -8.13
N PHE A 38 -3.74 -1.57 -9.04
CA PHE A 38 -4.41 -0.29 -9.19
C PHE A 38 -4.79 -0.10 -10.66
N ASP A 39 -6.08 0.09 -10.91
CA ASP A 39 -6.59 0.45 -12.23
C ASP A 39 -7.37 1.77 -12.09
N TYR A 40 -6.74 2.87 -12.52
CA TYR A 40 -7.32 4.20 -12.41
C TYR A 40 -8.41 4.46 -13.46
N ALA A 41 -8.34 3.77 -14.60
CA ALA A 41 -9.36 3.85 -15.63
C ALA A 41 -10.65 3.13 -15.20
N ARG A 42 -10.56 2.12 -14.33
CA ARG A 42 -11.71 1.48 -13.65
C ARG A 42 -12.02 2.09 -12.28
N ASN A 43 -11.14 2.94 -11.75
CA ASN A 43 -11.18 3.55 -10.42
C ASN A 43 -11.41 2.48 -9.31
N ILE A 44 -10.60 1.42 -9.39
CA ILE A 44 -10.63 0.25 -8.52
C ILE A 44 -9.21 -0.17 -8.14
N CYS A 45 -9.03 -0.70 -6.92
CA CYS A 45 -7.78 -1.30 -6.49
C CYS A 45 -8.01 -2.59 -5.71
N ARG A 46 -6.97 -3.42 -5.64
CA ARG A 46 -6.93 -4.61 -4.79
C ARG A 46 -5.62 -4.65 -4.01
N ILE A 47 -5.69 -5.03 -2.73
CA ILE A 47 -4.51 -5.27 -1.89
C ILE A 47 -4.72 -6.57 -1.15
N ASP A 48 -3.77 -7.49 -1.31
CA ASP A 48 -3.75 -8.79 -0.67
C ASP A 48 -2.49 -8.94 0.18
N GLY A 49 -2.63 -9.27 1.46
CA GLY A 49 -1.49 -9.55 2.33
C GLY A 49 -1.83 -9.58 3.80
N LEU A 50 -0.81 -9.79 4.64
CA LEU A 50 -0.96 -9.57 6.08
C LEU A 50 -1.16 -8.07 6.34
N PHE A 51 -2.22 -7.75 7.08
CA PHE A 51 -2.59 -6.38 7.40
C PHE A 51 -1.51 -5.73 8.28
N ASN A 52 -1.13 -4.49 7.95
CA ASN A 52 -0.05 -3.78 8.62
C ASN A 52 -0.38 -2.27 8.68
N PRO A 53 -0.56 -1.69 9.89
CA PRO A 53 -0.35 -2.31 11.20
C PRO A 53 -1.52 -3.18 11.66
N TRP A 54 -1.25 -4.21 12.46
CA TRP A 54 -2.26 -5.03 13.15
C TRP A 54 -1.73 -5.51 14.50
N SER A 55 -2.40 -5.14 15.60
CA SER A 55 -1.97 -5.51 16.95
C SER A 55 -2.45 -6.91 17.31
N GLU A 56 -1.56 -7.91 17.22
CA GLU A 56 -1.86 -9.28 17.66
C GLU A 56 -2.22 -9.30 19.17
N LYS A 57 -1.61 -8.43 19.98
CA LYS A 57 -1.88 -8.33 21.42
C LYS A 57 -3.33 -7.87 21.71
N GLU A 58 -3.86 -6.97 20.89
CA GLU A 58 -5.23 -6.45 21.07
C GLU A 58 -6.29 -7.38 20.49
N HIS A 59 -6.00 -8.04 19.37
CA HIS A 59 -6.98 -8.83 18.63
C HIS A 59 -6.87 -10.34 18.87
N GLY A 60 -5.78 -10.81 19.46
CA GLY A 60 -5.51 -12.23 19.72
C GLY A 60 -5.13 -13.05 18.49
N HIS A 61 -4.91 -12.41 17.34
CA HIS A 61 -4.55 -13.07 16.08
C HIS A 61 -3.83 -12.11 15.13
N LEU A 62 -3.10 -12.66 14.16
CA LEU A 62 -2.66 -11.96 12.95
C LEU A 62 -3.78 -11.95 11.92
N LEU A 63 -3.86 -10.91 11.09
CA LEU A 63 -4.90 -10.78 10.07
C LEU A 63 -4.31 -10.83 8.66
N TRP A 64 -4.70 -11.82 7.87
CA TRP A 64 -4.58 -11.75 6.41
C TRP A 64 -5.86 -11.17 5.83
N MET A 65 -5.74 -10.28 4.85
CA MET A 65 -6.87 -9.66 4.18
C MET A 65 -6.64 -9.51 2.68
N SER A 66 -7.69 -9.78 1.90
CA SER A 66 -7.82 -9.34 0.51
C SER A 66 -8.92 -8.29 0.45
N GLU A 67 -8.56 -7.06 0.10
CA GLU A 67 -9.51 -5.95 -0.04
C GLU A 67 -9.58 -5.50 -1.50
N ILE A 68 -10.80 -5.50 -2.05
CA ILE A 68 -11.12 -4.86 -3.33
C ILE A 68 -11.89 -3.59 -3.03
N GLY A 69 -11.28 -2.43 -3.31
CA GLY A 69 -11.89 -1.12 -3.17
C GLY A 69 -12.35 -0.57 -4.51
N ASP A 70 -13.66 -0.43 -4.71
CA ASP A 70 -14.28 0.14 -5.91
C ASP A 70 -14.81 1.53 -5.58
N ALA A 71 -14.05 2.56 -5.95
CA ALA A 71 -14.41 3.94 -5.67
C ALA A 71 -15.50 4.47 -6.62
N ARG A 72 -15.84 3.76 -7.72
CA ARG A 72 -17.02 4.13 -8.54
C ARG A 72 -18.31 3.71 -7.88
N ARG A 73 -18.28 2.57 -7.19
CA ARG A 73 -19.43 2.04 -6.45
C ARG A 73 -19.43 2.46 -4.97
N GLU A 74 -18.44 3.24 -4.57
CA GLU A 74 -18.27 3.78 -3.23
C GLU A 74 -18.19 2.71 -2.12
N HIS A 75 -17.71 1.50 -2.45
CA HIS A 75 -17.62 0.40 -1.49
C HIS A 75 -16.32 -0.41 -1.65
N SER A 76 -15.83 -0.96 -0.55
CA SER A 76 -14.82 -2.00 -0.55
C SER A 76 -15.39 -3.30 0.00
N ARG A 77 -14.92 -4.43 -0.54
CA ARG A 77 -15.20 -5.78 -0.01
C ARG A 77 -13.90 -6.37 0.51
N LYS A 78 -13.95 -6.94 1.72
CA LYS A 78 -12.81 -7.50 2.44
C LYS A 78 -13.04 -8.97 2.75
N GLN A 79 -12.17 -9.83 2.26
CA GLN A 79 -12.06 -11.22 2.70
C GLN A 79 -10.97 -11.31 3.76
N LYS A 80 -11.22 -12.00 4.87
CA LYS A 80 -10.38 -11.95 6.06
C LYS A 80 -10.13 -13.35 6.61
N VAL A 81 -8.87 -13.63 6.96
CA VAL A 81 -8.48 -14.86 7.67
C VAL A 81 -7.65 -14.47 8.89
N ALA A 82 -8.11 -14.88 10.06
CA ALA A 82 -7.41 -14.73 11.32
C ALA A 82 -6.46 -15.90 11.53
N TYR A 83 -5.23 -15.64 11.99
CA TYR A 83 -4.27 -16.66 12.40
C TYR A 83 -3.94 -16.46 13.89
N ALA A 84 -4.49 -17.31 14.74
CA ALA A 84 -4.30 -17.24 16.18
C ALA A 84 -3.24 -18.23 16.66
N ARG A 85 -2.44 -17.82 17.64
CA ARG A 85 -1.47 -18.70 18.32
C ARG A 85 -2.18 -19.53 19.38
N GLN A 86 -2.00 -20.85 19.34
CA GLN A 86 -2.50 -21.76 20.35
C GLN A 86 -1.36 -22.61 20.92
N ALA A 87 -1.35 -22.77 22.25
CA ALA A 87 -0.44 -23.68 22.91
C ALA A 87 -0.85 -25.14 22.62
N ALA A 88 0.10 -25.94 22.16
CA ALA A 88 -0.02 -27.36 21.91
C ALA A 88 1.10 -28.12 22.65
N ALA A 89 0.97 -29.44 22.76
CA ALA A 89 1.97 -30.28 23.42
C ALA A 89 3.38 -30.16 22.79
N ALA A 90 3.46 -29.82 21.50
CA ALA A 90 4.70 -29.64 20.75
C ALA A 90 5.20 -28.18 20.68
N GLY A 91 4.58 -27.25 21.41
CA GLY A 91 4.89 -25.82 21.36
C GLY A 91 3.71 -24.98 20.86
N VAL A 92 3.98 -23.82 20.26
CA VAL A 92 2.93 -22.94 19.73
C VAL A 92 2.63 -23.29 18.28
N GLN A 93 1.34 -23.42 17.94
CA GLN A 93 0.85 -23.61 16.57
C GLN A 93 -0.03 -22.43 16.14
N LEU A 94 -0.08 -22.16 14.84
CA LEU A 94 -1.03 -21.19 14.26
C LEU A 94 -2.26 -21.95 13.76
N HIS A 95 -3.43 -21.44 14.14
CA HIS A 95 -4.71 -21.92 13.64
C HIS A 95 -5.40 -20.81 12.84
N ASP A 96 -5.77 -21.14 11.61
CA ASP A 96 -6.50 -20.24 10.73
C ASP A 96 -8.02 -20.32 10.99
N MET A 97 -8.68 -19.18 10.85
CA MET A 97 -10.13 -19.05 10.91
C MET A 97 -10.58 -18.01 9.89
N ALA A 98 -11.38 -18.44 8.92
CA ALA A 98 -12.06 -17.51 8.02
C ALA A 98 -13.03 -16.63 8.82
N LEU A 99 -12.90 -15.31 8.65
CA LEU A 99 -13.84 -14.34 9.21
C LEU A 99 -14.91 -14.01 8.17
N ALA A 100 -16.04 -13.48 8.63
CA ALA A 100 -17.09 -13.01 7.73
C ALA A 100 -16.54 -11.91 6.80
N ASP A 101 -16.91 -12.01 5.52
CA ASP A 101 -16.67 -10.96 4.54
C ASP A 101 -17.32 -9.65 5.01
N GLU A 102 -16.62 -8.55 4.78
CA GLU A 102 -17.06 -7.22 5.18
C GLU A 102 -17.19 -6.31 3.97
N VAL A 103 -18.25 -5.52 3.92
CA VAL A 103 -18.43 -4.46 2.93
C VAL A 103 -18.44 -3.12 3.66
N THR A 104 -17.55 -2.20 3.29
CA THR A 104 -17.43 -0.87 3.89
C THR A 104 -17.49 0.25 2.86
N PRO A 105 -17.88 1.48 3.24
CA PRO A 105 -17.75 2.64 2.36
C PRO A 105 -16.32 2.84 1.87
N PHE A 106 -16.15 3.23 0.62
CA PHE A 106 -14.84 3.44 0.00
C PHE A 106 -14.89 4.56 -1.04
N HIS A 107 -14.53 5.79 -0.63
CA HIS A 107 -14.73 6.99 -1.44
C HIS A 107 -13.60 7.27 -2.45
N ALA A 108 -12.40 6.77 -2.21
CA ALA A 108 -11.24 7.01 -3.05
C ALA A 108 -10.23 5.87 -2.93
N LEU A 109 -9.45 5.65 -3.98
CA LEU A 109 -8.35 4.70 -3.97
C LEU A 109 -7.31 5.07 -2.91
N PHE A 110 -6.68 4.05 -2.32
CA PHE A 110 -5.61 4.25 -1.32
C PHE A 110 -4.45 5.11 -1.82
N LEU A 111 -4.18 5.07 -3.12
CA LEU A 111 -3.18 5.89 -3.79
C LEU A 111 -3.77 6.46 -5.09
N PRO A 112 -4.32 7.69 -5.09
CA PRO A 112 -4.84 8.34 -6.28
C PRO A 112 -3.78 8.49 -7.38
N GLN A 113 -4.17 8.40 -8.65
CA GLN A 113 -3.23 8.51 -9.78
C GLN A 113 -2.48 9.85 -9.78
N ALA A 114 -3.22 10.92 -9.47
CA ALA A 114 -2.74 12.29 -9.50
C ALA A 114 -2.21 12.76 -8.14
N VAL A 115 -1.93 11.84 -7.19
CA VAL A 115 -1.51 12.19 -5.82
C VAL A 115 -0.39 13.23 -5.75
N LEU A 116 0.60 13.13 -6.65
CA LEU A 116 1.71 14.08 -6.70
C LEU A 116 1.30 15.45 -7.26
N VAL A 117 0.42 15.48 -8.26
CA VAL A 117 -0.07 16.71 -8.87
C VAL A 117 -1.03 17.42 -7.91
N GLU A 118 -2.03 16.72 -7.39
CA GLU A 118 -3.01 17.23 -6.43
C GLU A 118 -2.36 17.66 -5.11
N GLY A 119 -1.33 16.92 -4.68
CA GLY A 119 -0.54 17.26 -3.50
C GLY A 119 0.50 18.36 -3.70
N SER A 120 0.59 18.95 -4.90
CA SER A 120 1.62 19.96 -5.24
C SER A 120 3.04 19.49 -4.87
N ALA A 121 3.34 18.23 -5.21
CA ALA A 121 4.61 17.61 -4.83
C ALA A 121 5.79 18.37 -5.43
N ARG A 122 6.84 18.57 -4.63
CA ARG A 122 8.12 19.09 -5.12
C ARG A 122 9.10 17.94 -5.35
N HIS A 123 9.97 18.11 -6.32
CA HIS A 123 11.13 17.25 -6.50
C HIS A 123 12.18 17.56 -5.42
N ASP A 124 12.71 16.51 -4.78
CA ASP A 124 13.69 16.57 -3.69
C ASP A 124 14.93 15.71 -4.00
N GLY A 125 15.39 15.79 -5.25
CA GLY A 125 16.61 15.12 -5.71
C GLY A 125 16.43 13.66 -6.08
N CYS A 126 17.57 13.03 -6.42
CA CYS A 126 17.66 11.64 -6.83
C CYS A 126 18.36 10.80 -5.74
N HIS A 127 17.83 9.60 -5.50
CA HIS A 127 18.23 8.68 -4.44
C HIS A 127 18.41 7.26 -5.00
N SER A 128 19.09 6.39 -4.25
CA SER A 128 19.14 4.96 -4.56
C SER A 128 18.07 4.22 -3.77
N VAL A 129 17.06 3.67 -4.46
CA VAL A 129 15.95 2.91 -3.86
C VAL A 129 15.83 1.58 -4.59
N LEU A 130 15.85 0.47 -3.84
CA LEU A 130 15.81 -0.89 -4.40
C LEU A 130 16.86 -1.14 -5.50
N GLY A 131 18.04 -0.54 -5.35
CA GLY A 131 19.14 -0.64 -6.31
C GLY A 131 18.96 0.15 -7.61
N ARG A 132 17.97 1.05 -7.67
CA ARG A 132 17.64 1.89 -8.84
C ARG A 132 17.76 3.37 -8.49
N GLU A 133 18.07 4.19 -9.47
CA GLU A 133 17.97 5.64 -9.33
C GLU A 133 16.50 6.05 -9.25
N ALA A 134 16.19 6.91 -8.27
CA ALA A 134 14.82 7.26 -7.93
C ALA A 134 14.67 8.76 -7.62
N ASP A 135 13.77 9.42 -8.32
CA ASP A 135 13.36 10.80 -8.01
C ASP A 135 12.46 10.81 -6.78
N ALA A 136 12.83 11.60 -5.77
CA ALA A 136 12.00 11.84 -4.59
C ALA A 136 11.00 12.97 -4.86
N TRP A 137 9.73 12.68 -4.61
CA TRP A 137 8.63 13.65 -4.68
C TRP A 137 8.01 13.82 -3.31
N VAL A 138 8.06 15.04 -2.78
CA VAL A 138 7.63 15.36 -1.41
C VAL A 138 6.35 16.18 -1.43
N ILE A 139 5.32 15.69 -0.72
CA ILE A 139 4.06 16.39 -0.46
C ILE A 139 4.07 16.86 1.00
N GLU A 140 3.78 18.15 1.23
CA GLU A 140 3.67 18.76 2.56
C GLU A 140 2.26 19.29 2.82
N PRO A 141 1.36 18.46 3.38
CA PRO A 141 0.05 18.93 3.77
C PRO A 141 0.17 19.83 5.01
N ALA A 142 -0.63 20.90 5.06
CA ALA A 142 -0.67 21.79 6.21
C ALA A 142 -0.98 21.01 7.50
N GLY A 143 -0.09 21.11 8.49
CA GLY A 143 -0.26 20.49 9.81
C GLY A 143 -0.10 18.96 9.84
N LYS A 144 0.43 18.33 8.78
CA LYS A 144 0.75 16.89 8.76
C LYS A 144 2.21 16.69 8.34
N PRO A 145 2.86 15.60 8.76
CA PRO A 145 4.23 15.37 8.35
C PRO A 145 4.30 15.00 6.85
N PRO A 146 5.43 15.34 6.19
CA PRO A 146 5.58 15.22 4.75
C PRO A 146 5.46 13.77 4.29
N SER A 147 4.80 13.53 3.17
CA SER A 147 4.82 12.22 2.49
C SER A 147 5.83 12.24 1.36
N VAL A 148 6.59 11.16 1.19
CA VAL A 148 7.64 11.05 0.16
C VAL A 148 7.35 9.86 -0.74
N PHE A 149 7.37 10.09 -2.05
CA PHE A 149 7.18 9.08 -3.07
C PHE A 149 8.43 9.03 -3.93
N TYR A 150 9.06 7.86 -3.99
CA TYR A 150 10.23 7.61 -4.81
C TYR A 150 9.77 6.92 -6.08
N LEU A 151 9.91 7.62 -7.21
CA LEU A 151 9.63 7.07 -8.54
C LEU A 151 10.95 6.75 -9.22
N GLU A 152 10.99 5.76 -10.11
CA GLU A 152 12.15 5.56 -11.00
C GLU A 152 12.52 6.88 -11.69
N ALA A 153 13.82 7.23 -11.67
CA ALA A 153 14.30 8.51 -12.16
C ALA A 153 13.86 8.79 -13.61
N GLY A 154 13.32 9.98 -13.84
CA GLY A 154 12.77 10.41 -15.15
C GLY A 154 11.49 9.69 -15.58
N GLY A 155 10.94 8.80 -14.75
CA GLY A 155 9.74 8.02 -15.02
C GLY A 155 8.62 8.29 -14.04
N ASN A 156 7.64 7.39 -14.04
CA ASN A 156 6.49 7.46 -13.13
C ASN A 156 6.24 6.15 -12.36
N ARG A 157 7.18 5.19 -12.41
CA ARG A 157 7.05 3.91 -11.72
C ARG A 157 7.40 4.07 -10.25
N LEU A 158 6.42 3.86 -9.37
CA LEU A 158 6.61 3.91 -7.93
C LEU A 158 7.55 2.78 -7.45
N LEU A 159 8.55 3.16 -6.65
CA LEU A 159 9.50 2.25 -6.02
C LEU A 159 9.31 2.18 -4.52
N ARG A 160 9.04 3.32 -3.87
CA ARG A 160 8.79 3.42 -2.43
C ARG A 160 7.83 4.55 -2.13
N MET A 161 6.94 4.35 -1.16
CA MET A 161 6.18 5.41 -0.52
C MET A 161 6.50 5.46 0.97
N VAL A 162 6.64 6.66 1.51
CA VAL A 162 6.87 6.93 2.94
C VAL A 162 5.75 7.84 3.44
N THR A 163 4.82 7.28 4.19
CA THR A 163 3.58 7.93 4.66
C THR A 163 3.43 7.79 6.18
N GLY A 164 2.59 8.61 6.80
CA GLY A 164 2.33 8.51 8.24
C GLY A 164 1.85 9.83 8.83
N ASN A 165 1.36 9.77 10.07
CA ASN A 165 0.94 10.96 10.82
C ASN A 165 1.96 11.37 11.89
N ASP A 166 2.90 10.48 12.23
CA ASP A 166 3.99 10.75 13.16
C ASP A 166 5.29 10.99 12.36
N PRO A 167 5.96 12.16 12.47
CA PRO A 167 7.24 12.40 11.81
C PRO A 167 8.37 11.49 12.32
N GLN A 168 8.23 10.96 13.55
CA GLN A 168 9.22 10.10 14.18
C GLN A 168 8.94 8.62 13.95
N HIS A 169 7.82 8.26 13.32
CA HIS A 169 7.43 6.88 13.06
C HIS A 169 6.56 6.78 11.80
N ARG A 170 7.19 6.36 10.69
CA ARG A 170 6.61 6.42 9.35
C ARG A 170 6.40 5.01 8.79
N SER A 171 5.26 4.81 8.14
CA SER A 171 5.03 3.62 7.32
C SER A 171 5.77 3.75 6.00
N VAL A 172 6.47 2.69 5.61
CA VAL A 172 7.17 2.57 4.35
C VAL A 172 6.61 1.39 3.57
N ARG A 173 6.33 1.59 2.28
CA ARG A 173 5.98 0.49 1.36
C ARG A 173 6.87 0.52 0.13
N ASP A 174 7.53 -0.59 -0.13
CA ASP A 174 8.40 -0.81 -1.28
C ASP A 174 7.69 -1.63 -2.36
N PHE A 175 7.91 -1.29 -3.62
CA PHE A 175 7.28 -1.91 -4.80
C PHE A 175 8.37 -2.42 -5.76
N PRO A 176 8.96 -3.61 -5.48
CA PRO A 176 10.18 -4.08 -6.15
C PRO A 176 10.00 -4.46 -7.62
N ASN A 177 8.78 -4.78 -8.04
CA ASN A 177 8.51 -5.35 -9.35
C ASN A 177 7.25 -4.75 -10.00
N LEU A 178 7.09 -3.43 -9.89
CA LEU A 178 5.97 -2.72 -10.49
C LEU A 178 5.88 -3.00 -12.00
N SER A 179 4.79 -3.67 -12.37
CA SER A 179 4.40 -3.95 -13.74
C SER A 179 3.36 -2.93 -14.21
N VAL A 180 3.52 -2.46 -15.44
CA VAL A 180 2.56 -1.58 -16.12
C VAL A 180 2.01 -2.37 -17.29
N GLY A 181 0.71 -2.58 -17.31
CA GLY A 181 0.03 -3.42 -18.31
C GLY A 181 -1.39 -3.74 -17.89
N ASP A 182 -2.13 -4.41 -18.78
CA ASP A 182 -3.54 -4.72 -18.57
C ASP A 182 -3.75 -5.62 -17.35
N ILE A 183 -4.72 -5.23 -16.52
CA ILE A 183 -5.15 -6.01 -15.36
C ILE A 183 -6.44 -6.76 -15.73
N PRO A 184 -6.42 -8.10 -15.71
CA PRO A 184 -7.61 -8.91 -16.03
C PRO A 184 -8.78 -8.59 -15.08
N ASP A 185 -10.00 -8.58 -15.59
CA ASP A 185 -11.21 -8.37 -14.79
C ASP A 185 -11.34 -9.35 -13.62
N SER A 186 -10.83 -10.58 -13.79
CA SER A 186 -10.82 -11.62 -12.76
C SER A 186 -10.04 -11.23 -11.51
N VAL A 187 -9.11 -10.27 -11.58
CA VAL A 187 -8.38 -9.75 -10.40
C VAL A 187 -9.33 -9.01 -9.47
N PHE A 188 -10.33 -8.32 -10.02
CA PHE A 188 -11.32 -7.56 -9.26
C PHE A 188 -12.67 -8.28 -9.14
N ALA A 189 -12.77 -9.49 -9.70
CA ALA A 189 -13.95 -10.33 -9.52
C ALA A 189 -14.03 -10.80 -8.07
N SER A 190 -15.16 -10.57 -7.44
CA SER A 190 -15.42 -11.07 -6.10
C SER A 190 -15.82 -12.55 -6.20
N CYS A 191 -15.26 -13.43 -5.35
CA CYS A 191 -15.74 -14.82 -5.29
C CYS A 191 -17.24 -14.81 -4.97
N ALA A 192 -18.03 -15.42 -5.86
CA ALA A 192 -19.44 -15.71 -5.60
C ALA A 192 -19.48 -16.72 -4.46
N THR A 193 -20.13 -16.33 -3.36
CA THR A 193 -20.52 -17.25 -2.27
C THR A 193 -21.73 -18.05 -2.69
#